data_AF-A0A5C9EBY1-F1
#
_entry.id   AF-A0A5C9EBY1-F1
#
_cell.length_a   1.000
_cell.length_b   1.000
_cell.length_c   1.000
_cell.angle_alpha   90.00
_cell.angle_beta   90.00
_cell.angle_gamma   90.00
#
_symmetry.space_group_name_H-M   'P 1'
#
loop_
_entity.id
_entity.type
_entity.pdbx_description
1 polymer ?
#
loop_
_entity_poly.entity_id
_entity_poly.type
_entity_poly.pdbx_seq_one_letter_code
_entity_poly.pdbx_strand_id
1 'polypeptide(L)'
;MSTMKAEKLKAELENLETHMGDFRDNKIKMKGDVAYEEQMLTIDDGKTVVRLHARNIRNVHLEKKAIRIAAMNFEIRQGEDVSVVSGAIKLELKGESEAWYKELWG
;
A
#
# COMPACT_ATOMS: atom_id res chain seq x y z
N MET A 1 -6.82 6.24 18.22
CA MET A 1 -6.05 5.64 17.12
C MET A 1 -6.88 5.82 15.86
N SER A 2 -6.36 6.51 14.86
CA SER A 2 -7.10 6.84 13.64
C SER A 2 -7.25 5.60 12.76
N THR A 3 -8.47 5.36 12.29
CA THR A 3 -8.83 4.27 11.37
C THR A 3 -9.30 4.91 10.08
N MET A 4 -8.57 4.69 8.98
CA MET A 4 -8.93 5.24 7.66
C MET A 4 -9.28 4.10 6.72
N LYS A 5 -10.37 4.25 5.96
CA LYS A 5 -10.85 3.24 5.00
C LYS A 5 -11.35 3.90 3.74
N ALA A 6 -11.11 3.28 2.60
CA ALA A 6 -11.69 3.70 1.33
C ALA A 6 -11.81 2.51 0.38
N GLU A 7 -12.96 2.43 -0.30
CA GLU A 7 -13.31 1.31 -1.15
C GLU A 7 -12.99 1.57 -2.63
N LYS A 8 -12.73 0.50 -3.38
CA LYS A 8 -12.56 0.53 -4.84
C LYS A 8 -11.50 1.53 -5.32
N LEU A 9 -10.45 1.73 -4.52
CA LEU A 9 -9.31 2.58 -4.85
C LEU A 9 -8.36 1.87 -5.80
N LYS A 10 -7.74 2.64 -6.67
CA LYS A 10 -6.62 2.15 -7.48
C LYS A 10 -5.35 2.26 -6.64
N ALA A 11 -4.64 1.15 -6.53
CA ALA A 11 -3.29 1.11 -6.00
C ALA A 11 -2.32 0.64 -7.09
N GLU A 12 -1.19 1.32 -7.20
CA GLU A 12 -0.11 0.96 -8.10
C GLU A 12 1.14 0.71 -7.26
N LEU A 13 1.63 -0.51 -7.32
CA LEU A 13 2.87 -0.93 -6.70
C LEU A 13 3.94 -0.94 -7.78
N GLU A 14 5.08 -0.31 -7.55
CA GLU A 14 6.15 -0.16 -8.55
C GLU A 14 7.54 -0.26 -7.94
N ASN A 15 8.52 -0.57 -8.79
CA ASN A 15 9.90 -0.84 -8.40
C ASN A 15 9.98 -1.93 -7.33
N LEU A 16 9.20 -2.99 -7.51
CA LEU A 16 9.13 -4.10 -6.57
C LEU A 16 10.40 -4.94 -6.64
N GLU A 17 11.00 -5.14 -5.48
CA GLU A 17 12.13 -6.05 -5.29
C GLU A 17 11.74 -7.10 -4.25
N THR A 18 11.77 -8.37 -4.65
CA THR A 18 11.40 -9.48 -3.77
C THR A 18 12.60 -9.92 -2.95
N HIS A 19 12.43 -9.91 -1.64
CA HIS A 19 13.45 -10.35 -0.69
C HIS A 19 13.20 -11.80 -0.21
N MET A 20 11.93 -12.22 -0.19
CA MET A 20 11.52 -13.58 0.18
C MET A 20 10.22 -13.94 -0.54
N GLY A 21 10.07 -15.22 -0.93
CA GLY A 21 8.90 -15.72 -1.66
C GLY A 21 9.08 -15.69 -3.17
N ASP A 22 8.04 -16.12 -3.89
CA ASP A 22 8.09 -16.38 -5.34
C ASP A 22 7.52 -15.23 -6.19
N PHE A 23 7.12 -14.11 -5.60
CA PHE A 23 6.64 -12.97 -6.36
C PHE A 23 7.75 -12.40 -7.26
N ARG A 24 7.52 -12.31 -8.58
CA ARG A 24 8.56 -11.89 -9.55
C ARG A 24 8.26 -10.61 -10.31
N ASP A 25 7.04 -10.09 -10.23
CA ASP A 25 6.70 -8.88 -10.97
C ASP A 25 7.37 -7.66 -10.33
N ASN A 26 7.85 -6.75 -11.15
CA ASN A 26 8.40 -5.48 -10.66
C ASN A 26 7.32 -4.41 -10.42
N LYS A 27 6.06 -4.71 -10.78
CA LYS A 27 4.95 -3.76 -10.78
C LYS A 27 3.59 -4.47 -10.74
N ILE A 28 2.65 -3.94 -9.95
CA ILE A 28 1.26 -4.41 -9.89
C ILE A 28 0.33 -3.21 -9.94
N LYS A 29 -0.80 -3.37 -10.63
CA LYS A 29 -1.94 -2.45 -10.53
C LYS A 29 -3.12 -3.23 -10.01
N MET A 30 -3.70 -2.75 -8.92
CA MET A 30 -4.86 -3.36 -8.30
C MET A 30 -5.93 -2.33 -8.03
N LYS A 31 -7.18 -2.79 -7.98
CA LYS A 31 -8.32 -1.98 -7.57
C LYS A 31 -9.02 -2.70 -6.43
N GLY A 32 -8.88 -2.16 -5.23
CA GLY A 32 -9.30 -2.84 -4.02
C GLY A 32 -9.67 -1.87 -2.91
N ASP A 33 -9.98 -2.44 -1.76
CA ASP A 33 -10.29 -1.71 -0.56
C ASP A 33 -9.01 -1.45 0.22
N VAL A 34 -8.82 -0.21 0.66
CA VAL A 34 -7.64 0.22 1.40
C VAL A 34 -8.06 0.56 2.81
N ALA A 35 -7.35 0.00 3.78
CA ALA A 35 -7.53 0.30 5.18
C ALA A 35 -6.19 0.64 5.83
N TYR A 36 -6.18 1.62 6.72
CA TYR A 36 -5.08 1.88 7.62
C TYR A 36 -5.61 1.78 9.06
N GLU A 37 -5.23 0.71 9.75
CA GLU A 37 -5.69 0.36 11.09
C GLU A 37 -4.52 -0.16 11.91
N GLU A 38 -4.42 0.19 13.19
CA GLU A 38 -3.39 -0.36 14.10
C GLU A 38 -1.96 -0.33 13.52
N GLN A 39 -1.58 0.77 12.85
CA GLN A 39 -0.27 0.92 12.18
C GLN A 39 -0.02 -0.06 11.02
N MET A 40 -1.08 -0.61 10.42
CA MET A 40 -1.03 -1.51 9.27
C MET A 40 -1.85 -0.93 8.12
N LEU A 41 -1.17 -0.63 7.01
CA LEU A 41 -1.82 -0.38 5.72
C LEU A 41 -2.13 -1.73 5.07
N THR A 42 -3.39 -1.96 4.73
CA THR A 42 -3.85 -3.14 3.99
C THR A 42 -4.53 -2.70 2.70
N ILE A 43 -4.20 -3.36 1.59
CA ILE A 43 -4.87 -3.20 0.29
C ILE A 43 -5.35 -4.58 -0.14
N ASP A 44 -6.65 -4.75 -0.34
CA ASP A 44 -7.26 -6.04 -0.67
C ASP A 44 -8.13 -5.90 -1.93
N ASP A 45 -7.80 -6.62 -3.01
CA ASP A 45 -8.62 -6.68 -4.23
C ASP A 45 -9.41 -7.99 -4.39
N GLY A 46 -9.45 -8.82 -3.34
CA GLY A 46 -10.08 -10.14 -3.29
C GLY A 46 -9.21 -11.27 -3.85
N LYS A 47 -8.08 -10.97 -4.50
CA LYS A 47 -7.12 -11.97 -5.00
C LYS A 47 -5.72 -11.77 -4.44
N THR A 48 -5.31 -10.52 -4.33
CA THR A 48 -4.02 -10.08 -3.83
C THR A 48 -4.24 -9.19 -2.61
N VAL A 49 -3.54 -9.49 -1.53
CA VAL A 49 -3.55 -8.68 -0.31
C VAL A 49 -2.16 -8.12 -0.08
N VAL A 50 -2.06 -6.80 0.00
CA VAL A 50 -0.82 -6.09 0.33
C VAL A 50 -0.90 -5.63 1.78
N ARG A 51 0.11 -5.96 2.60
CA ARG A 51 0.17 -5.53 4.01
C ARG A 51 1.49 -4.83 4.30
N LEU A 52 1.40 -3.56 4.70
CA LEU A 52 2.53 -2.71 5.03
C LEU A 52 2.38 -2.16 6.45
N HIS A 53 3.29 -2.59 7.33
CA HIS A 53 3.38 -2.01 8.67
C HIS A 53 4.01 -0.61 8.59
N ALA A 54 3.46 0.36 9.32
CA ALA A 54 3.92 1.74 9.39
C ALA A 54 5.42 1.89 9.69
N ARG A 55 6.00 1.01 10.52
CA ARG A 55 7.45 1.02 10.84
C ARG A 55 8.35 0.79 9.61
N ASN A 56 7.80 0.22 8.54
CA ASN A 56 8.53 -0.06 7.31
C ASN A 56 8.28 1.02 6.23
N ILE A 57 7.49 2.04 6.54
CA ILE A 57 7.35 3.23 5.69
C ILE A 57 8.63 4.05 5.83
N ARG A 58 9.35 4.25 4.71
CA ARG A 58 10.53 5.11 4.66
C ARG A 58 10.17 6.58 4.44
N ASN A 59 9.25 6.82 3.51
CA ASN A 59 8.84 8.18 3.17
C ASN A 59 7.42 8.17 2.56
N VAL A 60 6.71 9.28 2.73
CA VAL A 60 5.36 9.48 2.18
C VAL A 60 5.32 10.83 1.49
N HIS A 61 4.83 10.85 0.26
CA HIS A 61 4.64 12.07 -0.52
C HIS A 61 3.18 12.27 -0.86
N LEU A 62 2.66 13.45 -0.53
CA LEU A 62 1.34 13.90 -0.99
C LEU A 62 1.44 14.33 -2.46
N GLU A 63 0.65 13.70 -3.31
CA GLU A 63 0.40 14.12 -4.70
C GLU A 63 -1.01 14.73 -4.82
N LYS A 64 -1.29 15.45 -5.92
CA LYS A 64 -2.56 16.16 -6.12
C LYS A 64 -3.83 15.30 -5.92
N LYS A 65 -3.76 14.00 -6.25
CA LYS A 65 -4.88 13.06 -6.13
C LYS A 65 -4.48 11.69 -5.60
N ALA A 66 -3.28 11.59 -5.04
CA ALA A 66 -2.70 10.33 -4.63
C ALA A 66 -1.74 10.52 -3.46
N ILE A 67 -1.39 9.42 -2.81
CA ILE A 67 -0.30 9.36 -1.84
C ILE A 67 0.69 8.32 -2.34
N ARG A 68 1.97 8.68 -2.35
CA ARG A 68 3.06 7.77 -2.71
C ARG A 68 3.87 7.42 -1.47
N ILE A 69 3.95 6.13 -1.19
CA ILE A 69 4.62 5.57 -0.01
C ILE A 69 5.84 4.79 -0.51
N ALA A 70 7.03 5.23 -0.13
CA ALA A 70 8.24 4.42 -0.28
C ALA A 70 8.32 3.47 0.92
N ALA A 71 8.37 2.17 0.65
CA ALA A 71 8.22 1.15 1.67
C ALA A 71 9.27 0.05 1.54
N MET A 72 9.65 -0.53 2.66
CA MET A 72 10.43 -1.77 2.72
C MET A 72 9.57 -2.89 3.31
N ASN A 73 10.02 -4.14 3.14
CA ASN A 73 9.55 -5.30 3.90
C ASN A 73 8.03 -5.37 4.07
N PHE A 74 7.27 -5.17 2.99
CA PHE A 74 5.82 -5.34 3.00
C PHE A 74 5.43 -6.64 2.31
N GLU A 75 4.30 -7.19 2.74
CA GLU A 75 3.83 -8.48 2.26
C GLU A 75 2.94 -8.29 1.04
N ILE A 76 3.10 -9.16 0.05
CA ILE A 76 2.13 -9.43 -1.00
C ILE A 76 1.68 -10.88 -0.81
N ARG A 77 0.37 -11.08 -0.64
CA ARG A 77 -0.25 -12.39 -0.48
C ARG A 77 -1.14 -12.71 -1.67
N GLN A 78 -0.98 -13.89 -2.25
CA GLN A 78 -1.78 -14.38 -3.36
C GLN A 78 -2.21 -15.81 -3.05
N GLY A 79 -3.44 -15.98 -2.52
CA GLY A 79 -3.85 -17.27 -1.96
C GLY A 79 -3.06 -17.64 -0.71
N GLU A 80 -2.40 -18.80 -0.71
CA GLU A 80 -1.54 -19.26 0.39
C GLU A 80 -0.10 -18.72 0.28
N ASP A 81 0.29 -18.20 -0.88
CA ASP A 81 1.63 -17.71 -1.13
C ASP A 81 1.83 -16.32 -0.51
N VAL A 82 2.97 -16.14 0.18
CA VAL A 82 3.35 -14.87 0.78
C VAL A 82 4.76 -14.51 0.31
N SER A 83 4.90 -13.30 -0.22
CA SER A 83 6.20 -12.72 -0.57
C SER A 83 6.44 -11.44 0.21
N VAL A 84 7.69 -11.20 0.59
CA VAL A 84 8.15 -9.97 1.24
C VAL A 84 8.93 -9.16 0.22
N VAL A 85 8.49 -7.94 -0.01
CA VAL A 85 9.04 -7.06 -1.04
C VAL A 85 9.36 -5.67 -0.48
N SER A 86 10.15 -4.91 -1.23
CA SER A 86 10.27 -3.46 -1.09
C SER A 86 9.86 -2.76 -2.39
N GLY A 87 9.60 -1.45 -2.33
CA GLY A 87 9.21 -0.68 -3.50
C GLY A 87 8.40 0.56 -3.14
N ALA A 88 7.62 1.06 -4.09
CA ALA A 88 6.72 2.19 -3.90
C ALA A 88 5.26 1.77 -4.07
N ILE A 89 4.39 2.29 -3.21
CA ILE A 89 2.94 2.11 -3.26
C ILE A 89 2.30 3.48 -3.54
N LYS A 90 1.60 3.62 -4.65
CA LYS A 90 0.81 4.79 -4.99
C LYS A 90 -0.67 4.48 -4.77
N LEU A 91 -1.31 5.20 -3.86
CA LEU A 91 -2.74 5.12 -3.56
C LEU A 91 -3.49 6.27 -4.23
N GLU A 92 -4.34 6.00 -5.22
CA GLU A 92 -5.12 7.03 -5.92
C GLU A 92 -6.40 7.40 -5.15
N LEU A 93 -6.25 8.23 -4.12
CA LEU A 93 -7.30 8.68 -3.20
C LEU A 93 -8.21 9.80 -3.75
N LYS A 94 -8.08 10.15 -5.03
CA LYS A 94 -8.88 11.20 -5.69
C LYS A 94 -8.81 12.52 -4.91
N GLY A 95 -9.92 13.03 -4.37
CA GLY A 95 -9.95 14.28 -3.61
C GLY A 95 -9.54 14.14 -2.14
N GLU A 96 -9.38 12.91 -1.65
CA GLU A 96 -9.17 12.63 -0.22
C GLU A 96 -7.69 12.48 0.15
N SER A 97 -6.77 12.58 -0.81
CA SER A 97 -5.33 12.39 -0.55
C SER A 97 -4.80 13.35 0.51
N GLU A 98 -5.25 14.61 0.51
CA GLU A 98 -4.79 15.58 1.51
C GLU A 98 -5.31 15.26 2.92
N ALA A 99 -6.57 14.82 3.04
CA ALA A 99 -7.16 14.45 4.33
C ALA A 99 -6.46 13.23 4.93
N TRP A 100 -6.27 12.19 4.12
CA TRP A 100 -5.50 11.00 4.52
C TRP A 100 -4.07 11.36 4.91
N TYR A 101 -3.42 12.24 4.13
CA TYR A 101 -2.04 12.61 4.41
C TYR A 101 -1.90 13.32 5.76
N LYS A 102 -2.75 14.31 6.05
CA LYS A 102 -2.74 15.05 7.31
C LYS A 102 -3.07 14.17 8.51
N GLU A 103 -4.06 13.28 8.38
CA GLU A 103 -4.50 12.42 9.49
C GLU A 103 -3.45 11.36 9.85
N LEU A 104 -2.75 10.80 8.87
CA LEU A 104 -1.86 9.66 9.08
C LEU A 104 -0.37 10.05 9.24
N TRP A 105 0.06 11.15 8.63
CA TRP A 105 1.47 11.54 8.55
C TRP A 105 1.72 13.06 8.74
N GLY A 106 0.69 13.84 9.08
CA GLY A 106 0.76 15.29 9.29
C GLY A 106 1.09 15.72 10.72
#